data_AF-A0A2T0HJP6-F1
#
_entry.id   AF-A0A2T0HJP6-F1
#
_cell.length_a   1.000
_cell.length_b   1.000
_cell.length_c   1.000
_cell.angle_alpha   90.00
_cell.angle_beta   90.00
_cell.angle_gamma   90.00
#
_symmetry.space_group_name_H-M   'P 1'
#
loop_
_entity.id
_entity.type
_entity.pdbx_description
1 polymer ?
#
loop_
_entity_poly.entity_id
_entity_poly.type
_entity_poly.pdbx_seq_one_letter_code
_entity_poly.pdbx_strand_id
1 'polypeptide(L)'
;MSQQTDRSARHGAEVISETVEVVQGIAAELSRAAEGITAVNQQSEMIRSIVQTIRGIAEQTNLLALNAAIEAARAGEQGRGFAVVADEVRNLAARTAQATVEIVDVVKRNHELAQDAVESMQASRQKVDQGVDLVSQAGFVIEEIQSGARQVVDAVRQFAEAKEEL
;
A
#
# COMPACT_ATOMS: atom_id res chain seq x y z
N MET A 1 15.35 17.20 44.52
CA MET A 1 15.48 16.07 43.57
C MET A 1 14.16 15.33 43.37
N SER A 2 13.50 14.79 44.41
CA SER A 2 12.26 14.01 44.19
C SER A 2 11.10 14.76 43.52
N GLN A 3 10.88 16.05 43.82
CA GLN A 3 9.90 16.90 43.10
C GLN A 3 10.26 17.15 41.63
N GLN A 4 11.56 17.08 41.28
CA GLN A 4 12.01 17.18 39.89
C GLN A 4 11.77 15.85 39.18
N THR A 5 12.03 14.73 39.84
CA THR A 5 11.72 13.38 39.35
C THR A 5 10.22 13.18 39.08
N ASP A 6 9.32 13.60 39.99
CA ASP A 6 7.86 13.52 39.75
C ASP A 6 7.44 14.36 38.53
N ARG A 7 8.01 15.56 38.36
CA ARG A 7 7.75 16.40 37.17
C ARG A 7 8.26 15.75 35.88
N SER A 8 9.48 15.21 35.89
CA SER A 8 10.04 14.50 34.73
C SER A 8 9.23 13.24 34.39
N ALA A 9 8.76 12.50 35.39
CA ALA A 9 7.91 11.32 35.18
C ALA A 9 6.54 11.71 34.58
N ARG A 10 5.90 12.77 35.05
CA ARG A 10 4.65 13.29 34.44
C ARG A 10 4.85 13.66 32.97
N HIS A 11 5.91 14.41 32.68
CA HIS A 11 6.24 14.76 31.30
C HIS A 11 6.54 13.53 30.44
N GLY A 12 7.25 12.53 30.99
CA GLY A 12 7.45 11.26 30.31
C GLY A 12 6.16 10.52 30.01
N ALA A 13 5.18 10.54 30.93
CA ALA A 13 3.88 9.92 30.73
C ALA A 13 3.07 10.63 29.63
N GLU A 14 3.13 11.96 29.58
CA GLU A 14 2.53 12.76 28.49
C GLU A 14 3.13 12.39 27.13
N VAL A 15 4.47 12.35 27.03
CA VAL A 15 5.17 11.97 25.79
C VAL A 15 4.84 10.55 25.35
N ILE A 16 4.72 9.61 26.30
CA ILE A 16 4.31 8.24 26.02
C ILE A 16 2.89 8.19 25.48
N SER A 17 1.95 8.91 26.11
CA SER A 17 0.56 9.00 25.64
C SER A 17 0.49 9.54 24.22
N GLU A 18 1.20 10.63 23.92
CA GLU A 18 1.27 11.21 22.57
C GLU A 18 1.90 10.23 21.57
N THR A 19 2.93 9.48 22.00
CA THR A 19 3.57 8.46 21.15
C THR A 19 2.59 7.33 20.81
N VAL A 20 1.77 6.87 21.76
CA VAL A 20 0.73 5.85 21.49
C VAL A 20 -0.25 6.36 20.44
N GLU A 21 -0.73 7.60 20.56
CA GLU A 21 -1.67 8.18 19.59
C GLU A 21 -1.07 8.23 18.17
N VAL A 22 0.18 8.67 18.05
CA VAL A 22 0.90 8.72 16.75
C VAL A 22 1.05 7.32 16.16
N VAL A 23 1.48 6.33 16.96
CA VAL A 23 1.68 4.95 16.50
C VAL A 23 0.36 4.31 16.07
N GLN A 24 -0.74 4.54 16.79
CA GLN A 24 -2.08 4.10 16.39
C GLN A 24 -2.54 4.79 15.09
N GLY A 25 -2.22 6.07 14.91
CA GLY A 25 -2.46 6.80 13.66
C GLY A 25 -1.78 6.15 12.46
N ILE A 26 -0.52 5.72 12.62
CA ILE A 26 0.23 5.01 11.57
C ILE A 26 -0.45 3.69 11.20
N ALA A 27 -0.96 2.93 12.16
CA ALA A 27 -1.72 1.69 11.87
C ALA A 27 -2.95 1.97 11.00
N ALA A 28 -3.70 3.05 11.29
CA ALA A 28 -4.85 3.43 10.49
C ALA A 28 -4.45 3.87 9.07
N GLU A 29 -3.34 4.60 8.92
CA GLU A 29 -2.79 4.98 7.61
C GLU A 29 -2.36 3.77 6.78
N LEU A 30 -1.68 2.80 7.39
CA LEU A 30 -1.31 1.54 6.74
C LEU A 30 -2.54 0.76 6.26
N SER A 31 -3.61 0.71 7.07
CA SER A 31 -4.86 0.06 6.67
C SER A 31 -5.49 0.72 5.45
N ARG A 32 -5.56 2.06 5.41
CA ARG A 32 -6.07 2.81 4.26
C ARG A 32 -5.20 2.62 3.01
N ALA A 33 -3.88 2.58 3.17
CA ALA A 33 -2.98 2.32 2.07
C ALA A 33 -3.19 0.91 1.49
N ALA A 34 -3.41 -0.10 2.35
CA ALA A 34 -3.67 -1.48 1.91
C ALA A 34 -4.99 -1.60 1.12
N GLU A 35 -6.03 -0.88 1.54
CA GLU A 35 -7.29 -0.76 0.80
C GLU A 35 -7.08 -0.14 -0.59
N GLY A 36 -6.32 0.96 -0.66
CA GLY A 36 -5.97 1.62 -1.91
C GLY A 36 -5.24 0.71 -2.90
N ILE A 37 -4.26 -0.06 -2.40
CA ILE A 37 -3.54 -1.03 -3.24
C ILE A 37 -4.42 -2.21 -3.67
N THR A 38 -5.32 -2.64 -2.81
CA THR A 38 -6.31 -3.67 -3.18
C THR A 38 -7.20 -3.19 -4.33
N ALA A 39 -7.61 -1.92 -4.32
CA ALA A 39 -8.36 -1.32 -5.43
C ALA A 39 -7.53 -1.26 -6.73
N VAL A 40 -6.24 -0.90 -6.66
CA VAL A 40 -5.32 -0.94 -7.82
C VAL A 40 -5.21 -2.36 -8.39
N ASN A 41 -5.17 -3.36 -7.53
CA ASN A 41 -5.12 -4.76 -7.95
C ASN A 41 -6.39 -5.19 -8.69
N GLN A 42 -7.57 -4.83 -8.16
CA GLN A 42 -8.86 -5.09 -8.83
C GLN A 42 -8.95 -4.37 -10.19
N GLN A 43 -8.50 -3.11 -10.25
CA GLN A 43 -8.45 -2.36 -11.50
C GLN A 43 -7.51 -3.02 -12.53
N SER A 44 -6.38 -3.56 -12.07
CA SER A 44 -5.42 -4.27 -12.93
C SER A 44 -6.05 -5.52 -13.57
N GLU A 45 -6.83 -6.29 -12.81
CA GLU A 45 -7.56 -7.44 -13.34
C GLU A 45 -8.66 -7.03 -14.34
N MET A 46 -9.34 -5.90 -14.10
CA MET A 46 -10.28 -5.35 -15.08
C MET A 46 -9.57 -4.97 -16.39
N ILE A 47 -8.41 -4.32 -16.31
CA ILE A 47 -7.59 -3.98 -17.49
C ILE A 47 -7.18 -5.26 -18.23
N ARG A 48 -6.75 -6.32 -17.52
CA ARG A 48 -6.42 -7.62 -18.12
C ARG A 48 -7.56 -8.15 -19.00
N SER A 49 -8.79 -8.13 -18.49
CA SER A 49 -9.99 -8.60 -19.22
C SER A 49 -10.28 -7.75 -20.47
N ILE A 50 -10.13 -6.43 -20.36
CA ILE A 50 -10.34 -5.52 -21.50
C ILE A 50 -9.29 -5.78 -22.58
N VAL A 51 -8.02 -5.93 -22.18
CA VAL A 51 -6.91 -6.16 -23.09
C VAL A 51 -7.03 -7.52 -23.81
N GLN A 52 -7.49 -8.57 -23.12
CA GLN A 52 -7.82 -9.85 -23.75
C GLN A 52 -8.92 -9.71 -24.81
N THR A 53 -9.94 -8.88 -24.54
CA THR A 53 -10.99 -8.60 -25.52
C THR A 53 -10.44 -7.87 -26.74
N ILE A 54 -9.61 -6.84 -26.55
CA ILE A 54 -8.95 -6.10 -27.64
C ILE A 54 -8.07 -7.04 -28.47
N ARG A 55 -7.33 -7.95 -27.83
CA ARG A 55 -6.51 -8.95 -28.52
C ARG A 55 -7.38 -9.85 -29.41
N GLY A 56 -8.50 -10.35 -28.90
CA GLY A 56 -9.44 -11.14 -29.68
C GLY A 56 -10.00 -10.38 -30.89
N ILE A 57 -10.33 -9.10 -30.72
CA ILE A 57 -10.76 -8.21 -31.83
C ILE A 57 -9.65 -8.06 -32.88
N ALA A 58 -8.40 -7.86 -32.45
CA ALA A 58 -7.26 -7.75 -33.34
C ALA A 58 -7.02 -9.05 -34.13
N GLU A 59 -7.08 -10.22 -33.49
CA GLU A 59 -6.95 -11.52 -34.13
C GLU A 59 -8.08 -11.77 -35.15
N GLN A 60 -9.33 -11.41 -34.83
CA GLN A 60 -10.45 -11.48 -35.76
C GLN A 60 -10.30 -10.51 -36.94
N THR A 61 -9.86 -9.29 -36.68
CA THR A 61 -9.61 -8.27 -37.72
C THR A 61 -8.50 -8.75 -38.67
N ASN A 62 -7.45 -9.38 -38.14
CA ASN A 62 -6.38 -9.97 -38.92
C ASN A 62 -6.89 -11.10 -39.85
N LEU A 63 -7.78 -11.96 -39.36
CA LEU A 63 -8.42 -13.01 -40.19
C LEU A 63 -9.35 -12.44 -41.26
N LEU A 64 -10.13 -11.40 -40.93
CA LEU A 64 -10.99 -10.69 -41.89
C LEU A 64 -10.16 -10.05 -43.01
N ALA A 65 -9.06 -9.39 -42.64
CA ALA A 65 -8.13 -8.79 -43.58
C ALA A 65 -7.47 -9.83 -44.50
N LEU A 66 -7.08 -10.99 -43.95
CA LEU A 66 -6.55 -12.10 -44.74
C LEU A 66 -7.56 -12.60 -45.78
N ASN A 67 -8.82 -12.79 -45.39
CA ASN A 67 -9.87 -13.21 -46.32
C ASN A 67 -10.11 -12.15 -47.42
N ALA A 68 -10.08 -10.87 -47.07
CA ALA A 68 -10.21 -9.77 -48.02
C ALA A 68 -9.04 -9.74 -49.02
N ALA A 69 -7.81 -9.99 -48.56
CA ALA A 69 -6.63 -10.07 -49.42
C ALA A 69 -6.71 -11.25 -50.40
N ILE A 70 -7.23 -12.41 -49.96
CA ILE A 70 -7.46 -13.59 -50.82
C ILE A 70 -8.49 -13.26 -51.90
N GLU A 71 -9.62 -12.64 -51.54
CA GLU A 71 -10.67 -12.30 -52.51
C GLU A 71 -10.21 -11.20 -53.49
N ALA A 72 -9.42 -10.24 -53.01
CA ALA A 72 -8.80 -9.22 -53.85
C ALA A 72 -7.84 -9.83 -54.89
N ALA A 73 -7.02 -10.82 -54.50
CA ALA A 73 -6.17 -11.56 -55.42
C ALA A 73 -6.99 -12.33 -56.48
N ARG A 74 -8.15 -12.87 -56.09
CA ARG A 74 -9.07 -13.58 -56.98
C ARG A 74 -9.73 -12.67 -58.02
N ALA A 75 -9.97 -11.40 -57.67
CA ALA A 75 -10.50 -10.38 -58.58
C ALA A 75 -9.47 -9.84 -59.60
N GLY A 76 -8.19 -10.24 -59.49
CA GLY A 76 -7.14 -9.85 -60.42
C GLY A 76 -6.88 -8.34 -60.41
N GLU A 77 -6.78 -7.73 -61.60
CA GLU A 77 -6.49 -6.29 -61.74
C GLU A 77 -7.54 -5.39 -61.06
N GLN A 78 -8.81 -5.82 -61.00
CA GLN A 78 -9.88 -5.05 -60.36
C GLN A 78 -9.77 -5.05 -58.82
N GLY A 79 -9.05 -6.02 -58.24
CA GLY A 79 -8.88 -6.16 -56.79
C GLY A 79 -7.65 -5.45 -56.23
N ARG A 80 -6.77 -4.86 -57.08
CA ARG A 80 -5.49 -4.29 -56.64
C ARG A 80 -5.62 -3.26 -55.52
N GLY A 81 -6.57 -2.33 -55.62
CA GLY A 81 -6.80 -1.33 -54.58
C GLY A 81 -7.27 -1.94 -53.25
N PHE A 82 -8.14 -2.96 -53.32
CA PHE A 82 -8.61 -3.68 -52.14
C PHE A 82 -7.50 -4.51 -51.48
N ALA A 83 -6.58 -5.08 -52.26
CA ALA A 83 -5.44 -5.84 -51.73
C ALA A 83 -4.53 -4.96 -50.85
N VAL A 84 -4.23 -3.73 -51.28
CA VAL A 84 -3.41 -2.79 -50.49
C VAL A 84 -4.08 -2.43 -49.17
N VAL A 85 -5.39 -2.15 -49.19
CA VAL A 85 -6.15 -1.85 -47.97
C VAL A 85 -6.19 -3.05 -47.04
N ALA A 86 -6.40 -4.26 -47.57
CA ALA A 86 -6.42 -5.48 -46.79
C ALA A 86 -5.08 -5.73 -46.08
N ASP A 87 -3.95 -5.53 -46.78
CA ASP A 87 -2.62 -5.67 -46.18
C ASP A 87 -2.37 -4.62 -45.07
N GLU A 88 -2.80 -3.36 -45.26
CA GLU A 88 -2.66 -2.32 -44.23
C GLU A 88 -3.49 -2.62 -42.98
N VAL A 89 -4.75 -3.07 -43.15
CA VAL A 89 -5.61 -3.51 -42.04
C VAL A 89 -4.98 -4.70 -41.31
N ARG A 90 -4.40 -5.65 -42.03
CA ARG A 90 -3.69 -6.79 -41.44
C ARG A 90 -2.51 -6.35 -40.60
N ASN A 91 -1.73 -5.39 -41.10
CA ASN A 91 -0.58 -4.83 -40.39
C ASN A 91 -1.00 -4.09 -39.11
N LEU A 92 -2.07 -3.30 -39.19
CA LEU A 92 -2.64 -2.60 -38.04
C LEU A 92 -3.17 -3.57 -36.97
N ALA A 93 -3.84 -4.65 -37.40
CA ALA A 93 -4.31 -5.70 -36.51
C ALA A 93 -3.16 -6.40 -35.79
N ALA A 94 -2.08 -6.75 -36.52
CA ALA A 94 -0.88 -7.33 -35.93
C ALA A 94 -0.20 -6.40 -34.90
N ARG A 95 -0.06 -5.11 -35.22
CA ARG A 95 0.47 -4.10 -34.28
C ARG A 95 -0.41 -3.94 -33.04
N THR A 96 -1.73 -3.98 -33.21
CA THR A 96 -2.68 -3.92 -32.09
C THR A 96 -2.53 -5.14 -31.18
N ALA A 97 -2.45 -6.34 -31.75
CA ALA A 97 -2.21 -7.56 -30.98
C ALA A 97 -0.88 -7.51 -30.22
N GLN A 98 0.19 -7.02 -30.84
CA GLN A 98 1.48 -6.84 -30.16
C GLN A 98 1.39 -5.86 -28.98
N ALA A 99 0.72 -4.71 -29.17
CA ALA A 99 0.51 -3.75 -28.08
C ALA A 99 -0.29 -4.36 -26.92
N THR A 100 -1.26 -5.25 -27.20
CA THR A 100 -1.98 -5.95 -26.12
C THR A 100 -1.08 -6.87 -25.30
N VAL A 101 -0.06 -7.50 -25.89
CA VAL A 101 0.92 -8.32 -25.17
C VAL A 101 1.73 -7.47 -24.21
N GLU A 102 2.23 -6.33 -24.69
CA GLU A 102 2.99 -5.39 -23.86
C GLU A 102 2.17 -4.85 -22.68
N ILE A 103 0.88 -4.53 -22.90
CA ILE A 103 -0.01 -4.10 -21.82
C ILE A 103 -0.24 -5.22 -20.80
N VAL A 104 -0.40 -6.48 -21.23
CA VAL A 104 -0.54 -7.62 -20.30
C VAL A 104 0.68 -7.76 -19.40
N ASP A 105 1.89 -7.55 -19.94
CA ASP A 105 3.12 -7.61 -19.15
C ASP A 105 3.19 -6.48 -18.10
N VAL A 106 2.79 -5.26 -18.48
CA VAL A 106 2.70 -4.13 -17.53
C VAL A 106 1.66 -4.39 -16.44
N VAL A 107 0.48 -4.91 -16.81
CA VAL A 107 -0.58 -5.26 -15.85
C VAL A 107 -0.12 -6.35 -14.88
N LYS A 108 0.59 -7.37 -15.38
CA LYS A 108 1.18 -8.41 -14.54
C LYS A 108 2.20 -7.84 -13.56
N ARG A 109 3.08 -6.94 -14.01
CA ARG A 109 4.05 -6.26 -13.15
C ARG A 109 3.35 -5.43 -12.05
N ASN A 110 2.27 -4.73 -12.40
CA ASN A 110 1.48 -3.96 -11.43
C ASN A 110 0.83 -4.86 -10.38
N HIS A 111 0.36 -6.05 -10.78
CA HIS A 111 -0.17 -7.05 -9.86
C HIS A 111 0.88 -7.53 -8.85
N GLU A 112 2.08 -7.88 -9.34
CA GLU A 112 3.23 -8.27 -8.50
C GLU A 112 3.58 -7.15 -7.49
N LEU A 113 3.72 -5.91 -7.96
CA LEU A 113 4.02 -4.76 -7.12
C LEU A 113 2.92 -4.49 -6.07
N ALA A 114 1.65 -4.69 -6.42
CA ALA A 114 0.54 -4.54 -5.49
C ALA A 114 0.59 -5.61 -4.40
N GLN A 115 0.91 -6.86 -4.73
CA GLN A 115 1.07 -7.95 -3.76
C GLN A 115 2.23 -7.67 -2.79
N ASP A 116 3.40 -7.32 -3.32
CA ASP A 116 4.58 -6.98 -2.52
C ASP A 116 4.29 -5.83 -1.55
N ALA A 117 3.56 -4.81 -2.00
CA ALA A 117 3.20 -3.68 -1.18
C ALA A 117 2.21 -4.04 -0.06
N VAL A 118 1.24 -4.92 -0.33
CA VAL A 118 0.33 -5.44 0.71
C VAL A 118 1.10 -6.25 1.76
N GLU A 119 2.02 -7.13 1.36
CA GLU A 119 2.86 -7.88 2.30
C GLU A 119 3.72 -6.95 3.16
N SER A 120 4.35 -5.95 2.55
CA SER A 120 5.15 -4.94 3.27
C SER A 120 4.32 -4.14 4.27
N MET A 121 3.08 -3.79 3.92
CA MET A 121 2.16 -3.13 4.85
C MET A 121 1.73 -4.03 6.01
N GLN A 122 1.48 -5.32 5.75
CA GLN A 122 1.18 -6.28 6.82
C GLN A 122 2.35 -6.42 7.80
N ALA A 123 3.58 -6.55 7.28
CA ALA A 123 4.78 -6.57 8.11
C ALA A 123 4.97 -5.26 8.89
N SER A 124 4.68 -4.11 8.28
CA SER A 124 4.73 -2.81 8.94
C SER A 124 3.70 -2.68 10.05
N ARG A 125 2.49 -3.21 9.85
CA ARG A 125 1.44 -3.26 10.87
C ARG A 125 1.87 -4.08 12.08
N GLN A 126 2.50 -5.24 11.88
CA GLN A 126 3.05 -6.03 12.99
C GLN A 126 4.09 -5.27 13.81
N LYS A 127 4.95 -4.48 13.15
CA LYS A 127 5.93 -3.62 13.84
C LYS A 127 5.26 -2.48 14.61
N VAL A 128 4.18 -1.92 14.07
CA VAL A 128 3.37 -0.91 14.77
C VAL A 128 2.75 -1.51 16.03
N ASP A 129 2.15 -2.71 15.94
CA ASP A 129 1.58 -3.41 17.09
C ASP A 129 2.66 -3.67 18.18
N GLN A 130 3.84 -4.14 17.78
CA GLN A 130 4.99 -4.28 18.69
C GLN A 130 5.43 -2.95 19.30
N GLY A 131 5.37 -1.86 18.52
CA GLY A 131 5.67 -0.51 18.99
C GLY A 131 4.71 -0.06 20.08
N VAL A 132 3.40 -0.32 19.92
CA VAL A 132 2.38 -0.02 20.95
C VAL A 132 2.67 -0.78 22.24
N ASP A 133 3.04 -2.05 22.15
CA ASP A 133 3.37 -2.87 23.33
C ASP A 133 4.59 -2.30 24.09
N LEU A 134 5.65 -1.93 23.36
CA LEU A 134 6.86 -1.35 23.95
C LEU A 134 6.60 0.02 24.60
N VAL A 135 5.79 0.86 23.95
CA VAL A 135 5.42 2.17 24.50
C VAL A 135 4.54 2.00 25.75
N SER A 136 3.64 1.02 25.76
CA SER A 136 2.83 0.68 26.94
C SER A 136 3.69 0.21 28.10
N GLN A 137 4.70 -0.63 27.84
CA GLN A 137 5.68 -1.05 28.85
C GLN A 137 6.48 0.13 29.41
N ALA A 138 6.93 1.04 28.55
CA ALA A 138 7.59 2.27 28.99
C ALA A 138 6.67 3.13 29.87
N GLY A 139 5.37 3.15 29.56
CA GLY A 139 4.34 3.85 30.34
C GLY A 139 4.28 3.34 31.77
N PHE A 140 4.20 2.01 31.94
CA PHE A 140 4.22 1.38 33.27
C PHE A 140 5.48 1.72 34.07
N VAL A 141 6.66 1.70 33.44
CA VAL A 141 7.93 2.07 34.12
C VAL A 141 7.91 3.53 34.58
N ILE A 142 7.36 4.44 33.78
CA ILE A 142 7.22 5.85 34.15
C ILE A 142 6.25 6.02 35.33
N GLU A 143 5.15 5.28 35.36
CA GLU A 143 4.21 5.27 36.50
C GLU A 143 4.87 4.77 37.79
N GLU A 144 5.70 3.73 37.72
CA GLU A 144 6.48 3.23 38.86
C GLU A 144 7.47 4.29 39.37
N ILE A 145 8.20 4.95 38.48
CA ILE A 145 9.12 6.05 38.83
C ILE A 145 8.36 7.19 39.51
N GLN A 146 7.18 7.55 38.98
CA GLN A 146 6.34 8.58 39.56
C GLN A 146 5.89 8.22 40.98
N SER A 147 5.42 6.99 41.17
CA SER A 147 4.99 6.47 42.47
C SER A 147 6.13 6.52 43.49
N GLY A 148 7.32 6.01 43.11
CA GLY A 148 8.51 6.05 43.96
C GLY A 148 8.94 7.48 44.33
N ALA A 149 8.89 8.42 43.39
CA ALA A 149 9.21 9.82 43.65
C ALA A 149 8.25 10.47 44.65
N ARG A 150 6.95 10.16 44.57
CA ARG A 150 5.93 10.65 45.51
C ARG A 150 6.16 10.09 46.91
N GLN A 151 6.41 8.77 47.03
CA GLN A 151 6.71 8.14 48.32
C GLN A 151 7.92 8.79 49.01
N VAL A 152 8.97 9.13 48.26
CA VAL A 152 10.14 9.84 48.81
C VAL A 152 9.79 11.24 49.29
N VAL A 153 8.95 11.98 48.55
CA VAL A 153 8.49 13.32 48.99
C VAL A 153 7.68 13.22 50.28
N ASP A 154 6.77 12.25 50.37
CA ASP A 154 5.92 12.04 51.54
C ASP A 154 6.74 11.63 52.77
N ALA A 155 7.71 10.73 52.61
CA ALA A 155 8.61 10.31 53.69
C ALA A 155 9.46 11.48 54.22
N VAL A 156 9.99 12.33 53.34
CA VAL A 156 10.74 13.53 53.75
C VAL A 156 9.85 14.52 54.49
N ARG A 157 8.60 14.69 54.04
CA ARG A 157 7.63 15.57 54.70
C ARG A 157 7.31 15.09 56.12
N GLN A 158 7.00 13.81 56.30
CA GLN A 158 6.73 13.23 57.61
C GLN A 158 7.93 13.36 58.55
N PHE A 159 9.15 13.18 58.03
CA PHE A 159 10.37 13.36 58.82
C PHE A 159 10.56 14.82 59.28
N ALA A 160 10.24 15.79 58.42
CA ALA A 160 10.31 17.20 58.77
C ALA A 160 9.27 17.58 59.84
N GLU A 161 8.02 17.12 59.69
CA GLU A 161 6.94 17.34 60.66
C GLU A 161 7.27 16.74 62.03
N ALA A 162 7.79 15.50 62.08
CA ALA A 162 8.21 14.86 63.33
C ALA A 162 9.38 15.57 64.04
N LYS A 163 10.16 16.38 63.32
CA LYS A 163 11.28 17.16 63.88
C LYS A 163 10.85 18.50 64.49
N GLU A 164 9.67 19.02 64.13
CA GLU A 164 9.09 20.23 64.72
C GLU A 164 8.32 19.94 66.02
N GLU A 165 7.96 18.69 66.28
CA GLU A 165 7.29 18.25 67.51
C GLU A 165 8.27 17.86 68.65
N LEU A 166 9.58 17.89 68.40
CA LEU A 166 10.68 17.61 69.35
C LEU A 166 11.39 18.90 69.79
#